data_AF-E3JSE1-F1
#
_entry.id   AF-E3JSE1-F1
#
_cell.length_a   1.000
_cell.length_b   1.000
_cell.length_c   1.000
_cell.angle_alpha   90.00
_cell.angle_beta   90.00
_cell.angle_gamma   90.00
#
_symmetry.space_group_name_H-M   'P 1'
#
loop_
_entity.id
_entity.type
_entity.pdbx_description
1 polymer ?
#
loop_
_entity_poly.entity_id
_entity_poly.type
_entity_poly.pdbx_seq_one_letter_code
_entity_poly.pdbx_strand_id
1 'polypeptide(L)'
;MVSNSLSLTVTVKNFAFSTHIKAYIQSQSPSFHKDYLPPGYPRDLSASAKVLKLMRSLLKKEKCLLRTLLLHNIKEQNPRPIDGAVPDLDGLVLIIDTYMAARKQVRPVADILQSYLASVRTRLAFLRLYIVVHLIHCDPKENISQWELIDQQLEFVKGQSDLYRIVYSRVVEAIDKELFGHGMKFEDNGPQRHPGPN
;
A
#
# COMPACT_ATOMS: atom_id res chain seq x y z
N MET A 1 -43.50 14.17 23.93
CA MET A 1 -42.48 13.09 24.03
C MET A 1 -41.73 13.05 22.72
N VAL A 2 -40.50 13.55 22.70
CA VAL A 2 -39.68 13.67 21.48
C VAL A 2 -38.74 12.47 21.46
N SER A 3 -39.03 11.49 20.60
CA SER A 3 -38.13 10.36 20.35
C SER A 3 -37.01 10.82 19.40
N ASN A 4 -35.85 11.13 19.97
CA ASN A 4 -34.62 11.33 19.22
C ASN A 4 -34.07 9.96 18.76
N SER A 5 -34.38 9.61 17.52
CA SER A 5 -33.73 8.50 16.82
C SER A 5 -32.32 8.94 16.43
N LEU A 6 -31.33 8.60 17.26
CA LEU A 6 -29.91 8.69 16.92
C LEU A 6 -29.63 7.74 15.74
N SER A 7 -29.76 8.26 14.51
CA SER A 7 -29.17 7.62 13.34
C SER A 7 -27.67 7.72 13.47
N LEU A 8 -27.04 6.66 14.00
CA LEU A 8 -25.63 6.41 13.83
C LEU A 8 -25.39 6.17 12.34
N THR A 9 -25.17 7.25 11.59
CA THR A 9 -24.52 7.19 10.29
C THR A 9 -23.10 6.68 10.54
N VAL A 10 -22.95 5.36 10.51
CA VAL A 10 -21.65 4.74 10.32
C VAL A 10 -21.18 5.21 8.95
N THR A 11 -20.38 6.27 8.94
CA THR A 11 -19.66 6.72 7.76
C THR A 11 -18.77 5.56 7.32
N VAL A 12 -19.28 4.73 6.42
CA VAL A 12 -18.48 3.69 5.78
C VAL A 12 -17.48 4.43 4.92
N LYS A 13 -16.27 4.63 5.44
CA LYS A 13 -15.14 5.16 4.68
C LYS A 13 -14.95 4.26 3.46
N ASN A 14 -15.38 4.75 2.30
CA ASN A 14 -15.25 4.05 1.03
C ASN A 14 -13.79 4.12 0.58
N PHE A 15 -12.97 3.19 1.06
CA PHE A 15 -11.63 3.00 0.51
C PHE A 15 -11.77 2.60 -0.96
N ALA A 16 -11.11 3.33 -1.86
CA ALA A 16 -11.17 3.10 -3.31
C ALA A 16 -10.93 1.62 -3.65
N PHE A 17 -10.01 0.96 -2.95
CA PHE A 17 -9.68 -0.45 -3.15
C PHE A 17 -10.84 -1.42 -2.86
N SER A 18 -11.66 -1.15 -1.84
CA SER A 18 -12.82 -2.02 -1.52
C SER A 18 -13.90 -1.93 -2.59
N THR A 19 -14.07 -0.75 -3.19
CA THR A 19 -14.99 -0.52 -4.31
C THR A 19 -14.54 -1.28 -5.55
N HIS A 20 -13.26 -1.24 -5.90
CA HIS A 20 -12.73 -1.94 -7.08
C HIS A 20 -12.85 -3.46 -6.94
N ILE A 21 -12.51 -4.04 -5.79
CA ILE A 21 -12.70 -5.49 -5.59
C ILE A 21 -14.18 -5.87 -5.61
N LYS A 22 -15.06 -5.04 -5.04
CA LYS A 22 -16.50 -5.32 -5.07
C LYS A 22 -17.01 -5.34 -6.51
N ALA A 23 -16.62 -4.36 -7.32
CA ALA A 23 -16.96 -4.31 -8.74
C ALA A 23 -16.41 -5.55 -9.49
N TYR A 24 -15.16 -5.93 -9.23
CA TYR A 24 -14.55 -7.12 -9.84
C TYR A 24 -15.28 -8.42 -9.46
N ILE A 25 -15.66 -8.59 -8.18
CA ILE A 25 -16.44 -9.75 -7.73
C ILE A 25 -17.79 -9.78 -8.42
N GLN A 26 -18.45 -8.63 -8.55
CA GLN A 26 -19.75 -8.52 -9.22
C GLN A 26 -19.68 -8.75 -10.73
N SER A 27 -18.52 -8.53 -11.36
CA SER A 27 -18.31 -8.79 -12.78
C SER A 27 -17.89 -10.23 -13.10
N GLN A 28 -17.82 -11.12 -12.10
CA GLN A 28 -17.48 -12.53 -12.33
C GLN A 28 -18.64 -13.29 -12.99
N SER A 29 -18.33 -14.49 -13.50
CA SER A 29 -19.34 -15.32 -14.17
C SER A 29 -20.44 -15.79 -13.22
N PRO A 30 -21.65 -16.11 -13.73
CA PRO A 30 -22.70 -16.71 -12.91
C PRO A 30 -22.26 -18.02 -12.23
N SER A 31 -21.41 -18.82 -12.88
CA SER A 31 -20.81 -20.03 -12.28
C SER A 31 -19.93 -19.70 -11.08
N PHE A 32 -19.05 -18.69 -11.19
CA PHE A 32 -18.25 -18.23 -10.07
C PHE A 32 -19.13 -17.77 -8.89
N HIS A 33 -20.19 -17.02 -9.19
CA HIS A 33 -21.12 -16.56 -8.16
C HIS A 33 -21.79 -17.73 -7.43
N LYS A 34 -22.18 -18.77 -8.16
CA LYS A 34 -22.79 -19.98 -7.59
C LYS A 34 -21.81 -20.78 -6.73
N ASP A 35 -20.57 -20.92 -7.20
CA ASP A 35 -19.58 -21.81 -6.59
C ASP A 35 -18.85 -21.17 -5.40
N TYR A 36 -18.65 -19.85 -5.42
CA TYR A 36 -17.76 -19.17 -4.47
C TYR A 36 -18.42 -18.08 -3.62
N LEU A 37 -19.64 -17.63 -3.96
CA LEU A 37 -20.33 -16.59 -3.20
C LEU A 37 -21.50 -17.19 -2.38
N PRO A 38 -21.80 -16.61 -1.21
CA PRO A 38 -22.92 -17.08 -0.41
C PRO A 38 -24.24 -16.89 -1.18
N PRO A 39 -25.20 -17.84 -1.03
CA PRO A 39 -26.53 -17.71 -1.60
C PRO A 39 -27.18 -16.37 -1.26
N GLY A 40 -27.82 -15.74 -2.25
CA GLY A 40 -28.47 -14.44 -2.08
C GLY A 40 -27.55 -13.23 -2.33
N TYR A 41 -26.22 -13.39 -2.44
CA TYR A 41 -25.35 -12.29 -2.86
C TYR A 41 -25.68 -11.84 -4.30
N PRO A 42 -25.74 -10.53 -4.61
CA PRO A 42 -25.55 -9.38 -3.72
C PRO A 42 -26.84 -8.81 -3.11
N ARG A 43 -27.99 -9.46 -3.30
CA ARG A 43 -29.31 -8.94 -2.90
C ARG A 43 -29.58 -9.08 -1.40
N ASP A 44 -29.07 -10.13 -0.78
CA ASP A 44 -29.17 -10.36 0.65
C ASP A 44 -28.09 -9.56 1.42
N LEU A 45 -28.53 -8.80 2.42
CA LEU A 45 -27.67 -7.93 3.21
C LEU A 45 -26.69 -8.73 4.08
N SER A 46 -27.12 -9.87 4.62
CA SER A 46 -26.27 -10.72 5.48
C SER A 46 -25.17 -11.41 4.67
N ALA A 47 -25.50 -11.96 3.50
CA ALA A 47 -24.58 -12.52 2.53
C ALA A 47 -23.57 -11.46 2.06
N SER A 48 -24.04 -10.26 1.74
CA SER A 48 -23.19 -9.12 1.37
C SER A 48 -22.24 -8.70 2.48
N ALA A 49 -22.72 -8.65 3.72
CA ALA A 49 -21.88 -8.32 4.88
C ALA A 49 -20.78 -9.37 5.11
N LYS A 50 -21.08 -10.66 4.93
CA LYS A 50 -20.08 -11.75 5.03
C LYS A 50 -18.98 -11.60 3.98
N VAL A 51 -19.35 -11.37 2.71
CA VAL A 51 -18.39 -11.15 1.62
C VAL A 51 -17.52 -9.93 1.90
N LEU A 52 -18.12 -8.80 2.29
CA LEU A 52 -17.37 -7.57 2.62
C LEU A 52 -16.41 -7.78 3.80
N LYS A 53 -16.83 -8.51 4.84
CA LYS A 53 -15.97 -8.83 5.99
C LYS A 53 -14.75 -9.65 5.55
N LEU A 54 -14.95 -10.67 4.72
CA LEU A 54 -13.86 -11.48 4.18
C LEU A 54 -12.91 -10.65 3.33
N MET A 55 -13.45 -9.87 2.37
CA MET A 55 -12.65 -8.98 1.52
C MET A 55 -11.79 -8.03 2.34
N ARG A 56 -12.36 -7.34 3.33
CA ARG A 56 -11.61 -6.42 4.21
C ARG A 56 -10.50 -7.14 4.98
N SER A 57 -10.75 -8.36 5.45
CA SER A 57 -9.76 -9.18 6.15
C SER A 57 -8.58 -9.55 5.23
N LEU A 58 -8.87 -9.99 4.01
CA LEU A 58 -7.83 -10.31 3.01
C LEU A 58 -7.05 -9.06 2.62
N LEU A 59 -7.74 -7.95 2.35
CA LEU A 59 -7.10 -6.67 2.03
C LEU A 59 -6.21 -6.16 3.15
N LYS A 60 -6.64 -6.28 4.39
CA LYS A 60 -5.82 -5.90 5.55
C LYS A 60 -4.53 -6.72 5.58
N LYS A 61 -4.58 -8.02 5.30
CA LYS A 61 -3.40 -8.89 5.24
C LYS A 61 -2.45 -8.47 4.12
N GLU A 62 -2.97 -8.27 2.90
CA GLU A 62 -2.16 -7.84 1.75
C GLU A 62 -1.53 -6.46 1.95
N LYS A 63 -2.30 -5.49 2.46
CA LYS A 63 -1.78 -4.16 2.82
C LYS A 63 -0.69 -4.25 3.89
N CYS A 64 -0.91 -5.05 4.93
CA CYS A 64 0.07 -5.25 5.99
C CYS A 64 1.38 -5.82 5.43
N LEU A 65 1.29 -6.85 4.58
CA LEU A 65 2.46 -7.42 3.92
C LEU A 65 3.16 -6.41 3.01
N LEU A 66 2.42 -5.68 2.16
CA LEU A 66 3.02 -4.67 1.29
C LEU A 66 3.77 -3.60 2.08
N ARG A 67 3.17 -3.07 3.15
CA ARG A 67 3.87 -2.14 4.06
C ARG A 67 5.14 -2.75 4.63
N THR A 68 5.10 -4.03 4.98
CA THR A 68 6.27 -4.73 5.50
C THR A 68 7.40 -4.80 4.49
N LEU A 69 7.07 -5.08 3.23
CA LEU A 69 8.04 -5.15 2.14
C LEU A 69 8.56 -3.76 1.74
N LEU A 70 7.72 -2.72 1.78
CA LEU A 70 8.12 -1.33 1.51
C LEU A 70 9.09 -0.77 2.56
N LEU A 71 9.06 -1.33 3.78
CA LEU A 71 9.95 -0.95 4.89
C LEU A 71 11.13 -1.92 5.07
N HIS A 72 11.40 -2.78 4.08
CA HIS A 72 12.46 -3.77 4.16
C HIS A 72 13.82 -3.10 4.40
N ASN A 73 14.53 -3.56 5.45
CA ASN A 73 15.78 -3.01 5.95
C ASN A 73 15.76 -1.52 6.39
N ILE A 74 14.57 -0.91 6.48
CA ILE A 74 14.37 0.44 7.03
C ILE A 74 13.95 0.38 8.50
N LYS A 75 13.07 -0.57 8.86
CA LYS A 75 12.58 -0.75 10.22
C LYS A 75 12.46 -2.23 10.55
N GLU A 76 12.91 -2.62 11.73
CA GLU A 76 12.67 -3.97 12.25
C GLU A 76 11.18 -4.26 12.37
N GLN A 77 10.77 -5.42 11.86
CA GLN A 77 9.38 -5.83 11.85
C GLN A 77 9.28 -7.31 12.16
N ASN A 78 8.88 -7.70 13.37
CA ASN A 78 8.73 -9.10 13.71
C ASN A 78 7.86 -9.87 12.69
N PRO A 79 8.36 -10.95 12.03
CA PRO A 79 9.61 -11.68 12.30
C PRO A 79 10.83 -11.35 11.40
N ARG A 80 10.80 -10.28 10.61
CA ARG A 80 11.89 -9.77 9.76
C ARG A 80 12.79 -8.76 10.49
N PRO A 81 13.96 -9.18 11.01
CA PRO A 81 14.98 -8.23 11.48
C PRO A 81 15.60 -7.46 10.30
N ILE A 82 16.33 -6.38 10.60
CA ILE A 82 17.17 -5.70 9.61
C ILE A 82 18.43 -6.54 9.43
N ASP A 83 18.64 -7.10 8.24
CA ASP A 83 19.73 -8.05 7.96
C ASP A 83 20.68 -7.58 6.85
N GLY A 84 20.46 -6.38 6.30
CA GLY A 84 21.28 -5.85 5.22
C GLY A 84 21.03 -4.39 4.90
N ALA A 85 21.53 -3.97 3.74
CA ALA A 85 21.35 -2.63 3.21
C ALA A 85 19.89 -2.39 2.80
N VAL A 86 19.48 -1.11 2.79
CA VAL A 86 18.18 -0.73 2.24
C VAL A 86 18.21 -0.96 0.72
N PRO A 87 17.24 -1.72 0.15
CA PRO A 87 17.24 -1.99 -1.28
C PRO A 87 17.02 -0.71 -2.09
N ASP A 88 17.62 -0.63 -3.27
CA ASP A 88 17.22 0.32 -4.30
C ASP A 88 15.81 -0.03 -4.83
N LEU A 89 15.32 0.74 -5.81
CA LEU A 89 13.98 0.51 -6.35
C LEU A 89 13.87 -0.85 -7.08
N ASP A 90 14.94 -1.31 -7.72
CA ASP A 90 15.02 -2.59 -8.41
C ASP A 90 14.98 -3.76 -7.43
N GLY A 91 15.79 -3.71 -6.37
CA GLY A 91 15.76 -4.66 -5.28
C GLY A 91 14.40 -4.71 -4.59
N LEU A 92 13.77 -3.54 -4.38
CA LEU A 92 12.42 -3.47 -3.82
C LEU A 92 11.39 -4.16 -4.73
N VAL A 93 11.47 -3.97 -6.05
CA VAL A 93 10.62 -4.67 -7.02
C VAL A 93 10.79 -6.18 -6.90
N LEU A 94 12.03 -6.67 -6.83
CA LEU A 94 12.31 -8.10 -6.69
C LEU A 94 11.74 -8.68 -5.39
N ILE A 95 11.89 -7.97 -4.28
CA ILE A 95 11.32 -8.36 -2.99
C ILE A 95 9.79 -8.43 -3.07
N ILE A 96 9.14 -7.39 -3.63
CA ILE A 96 7.68 -7.36 -3.73
C ILE A 96 7.15 -8.45 -4.65
N ASP A 97 7.76 -8.65 -5.82
CA ASP A 97 7.35 -9.71 -6.75
C ASP A 97 7.46 -11.08 -6.06
N THR A 98 8.61 -11.38 -5.45
CA THR A 98 8.88 -12.66 -4.77
C THR A 98 7.84 -12.99 -3.70
N TYR A 99 7.47 -12.02 -2.85
CA TYR A 99 6.58 -12.28 -1.71
C TYR A 99 5.09 -12.07 -2.01
N MET A 100 4.73 -11.33 -3.07
CA MET A 100 3.32 -11.01 -3.38
C MET A 100 2.85 -11.56 -4.72
N ALA A 101 3.58 -11.35 -5.81
CA ALA A 101 3.13 -11.70 -7.16
C ALA A 101 3.48 -13.15 -7.52
N ALA A 102 4.73 -13.53 -7.31
CA ALA A 102 5.32 -14.81 -7.64
C ALA A 102 5.07 -15.91 -6.59
N ARG A 103 4.08 -15.75 -5.68
CA ARG A 103 3.77 -16.66 -4.55
C ARG A 103 3.68 -18.16 -4.89
N LYS A 104 3.65 -18.53 -6.18
CA LYS A 104 3.56 -19.90 -6.67
C LYS A 104 4.59 -20.28 -7.74
N GLN A 105 5.41 -19.35 -8.26
CA GLN A 105 6.39 -19.63 -9.32
C GLN A 105 7.59 -18.68 -9.27
N VAL A 106 8.80 -19.24 -9.24
CA VAL A 106 10.05 -18.46 -9.35
C VAL A 106 10.19 -17.91 -10.76
N ARG A 107 10.47 -16.61 -10.88
CA ARG A 107 10.69 -15.93 -12.16
C ARG A 107 12.14 -15.44 -12.26
N PRO A 108 12.76 -15.45 -13.46
CA PRO A 108 14.07 -14.83 -13.66
C PRO A 108 14.04 -13.34 -13.31
N VAL A 109 15.13 -12.85 -12.68
CA VAL A 109 15.27 -11.44 -12.25
C VAL A 109 15.00 -10.46 -13.39
N ALA A 110 15.56 -10.70 -14.57
CA ALA A 110 15.36 -9.86 -15.74
C ALA A 110 13.88 -9.76 -16.15
N ASP A 111 13.18 -10.90 -16.14
CA ASP A 111 11.75 -10.95 -16.52
C ASP A 111 10.87 -10.22 -15.51
N ILE A 112 11.23 -10.30 -14.22
CA ILE A 112 10.54 -9.53 -13.18
C ILE A 112 10.70 -8.04 -13.46
N LEU A 113 11.93 -7.55 -13.57
CA LEU A 113 12.21 -6.13 -13.76
C LEU A 113 11.57 -5.57 -15.04
N GLN A 114 11.57 -6.34 -16.12
CA GLN A 114 10.93 -5.96 -17.39
C GLN A 114 9.39 -5.95 -17.30
N SER A 115 8.79 -6.83 -16.48
CA SER A 115 7.34 -6.86 -16.30
C SER A 115 6.78 -5.68 -15.48
N TYR A 116 7.64 -4.98 -14.75
CA TYR A 116 7.26 -3.80 -13.98
C TYR A 116 7.44 -2.53 -14.82
N LEU A 117 6.32 -2.07 -15.39
CA LEU A 117 6.26 -0.80 -16.11
C LEU A 117 6.78 0.36 -15.24
N ALA A 118 7.38 1.37 -15.87
CA ALA A 118 7.91 2.56 -15.20
C ALA A 118 6.88 3.16 -14.21
N SER A 119 5.62 3.29 -14.63
CA SER A 119 4.53 3.82 -13.79
C SER A 119 4.26 2.99 -12.53
N VAL A 120 4.47 1.68 -12.55
CA VAL A 120 4.34 0.82 -11.36
C VAL A 120 5.52 1.05 -10.43
N ARG A 121 6.73 1.19 -10.97
CA ARG A 121 7.94 1.49 -10.20
C ARG A 121 7.85 2.85 -9.51
N THR A 122 7.40 3.88 -10.22
CA THR A 122 7.11 5.21 -9.64
C THR A 122 6.11 5.09 -8.49
N ARG A 123 5.05 4.28 -8.64
CA ARG A 123 4.06 4.05 -7.56
C ARG A 123 4.67 3.36 -6.35
N LEU A 124 5.57 2.40 -6.55
CA LEU A 124 6.27 1.74 -5.44
C LEU A 124 7.21 2.70 -4.71
N ALA A 125 7.97 3.51 -5.44
CA ALA A 125 8.79 4.58 -4.86
C ALA A 125 7.94 5.57 -4.05
N PHE A 126 6.83 6.04 -4.62
CA PHE A 126 5.89 6.92 -3.92
C PHE A 126 5.37 6.28 -2.62
N LEU A 127 4.91 5.02 -2.69
CA LEU A 127 4.40 4.31 -1.51
C LEU A 127 5.48 4.14 -0.45
N ARG A 128 6.71 3.80 -0.84
CA ARG A 128 7.86 3.68 0.07
C ARG A 128 8.12 5.01 0.78
N LEU A 129 8.29 6.09 0.03
CA LEU A 129 8.52 7.43 0.58
C LEU A 129 7.41 7.84 1.55
N TYR A 130 6.15 7.65 1.16
CA TYR A 130 5.01 8.05 2.00
C TYR A 130 4.96 7.27 3.31
N ILE A 131 5.19 5.96 3.26
CA ILE A 131 5.20 5.11 4.46
C ILE A 131 6.38 5.45 5.36
N VAL A 132 7.55 5.80 4.81
CA VAL A 132 8.72 6.23 5.59
C VAL A 132 8.46 7.58 6.26
N VAL A 133 7.93 8.56 5.53
CA VAL A 133 7.53 9.87 6.10
C VAL A 133 6.52 9.67 7.22
N HIS A 134 5.48 8.87 6.98
CA HIS A 134 4.50 8.56 8.01
C HIS A 134 5.13 7.82 9.20
N LEU A 135 6.07 6.90 8.97
CA LEU A 135 6.79 6.20 10.04
C LEU A 135 7.58 7.17 10.94
N ILE A 136 8.21 8.20 10.37
CA ILE A 136 9.04 9.17 11.10
C ILE A 136 8.18 10.22 11.82
N HIS A 137 7.08 10.66 11.19
CA HIS A 137 6.30 11.82 11.62
C HIS A 137 4.92 11.50 12.20
N CYS A 138 4.52 10.23 12.32
CA CYS A 138 3.20 9.87 12.86
C CYS A 138 3.02 10.42 14.27
N ASP A 139 2.04 11.31 14.45
CA ASP A 139 1.55 11.69 15.78
C ASP A 139 0.76 10.50 16.37
N PRO A 140 1.12 10.00 17.56
CA PRO A 140 0.35 8.94 18.24
C PRO A 140 -1.13 9.27 18.48
N LYS A 141 -1.51 10.55 18.43
CA LYS A 141 -2.89 11.02 18.63
C LYS A 141 -3.71 11.05 17.34
N GLU A 142 -3.08 10.94 16.18
CA GLU A 142 -3.79 10.89 14.90
C GLU A 142 -4.39 9.49 14.65
N ASN A 143 -5.72 9.45 14.49
CA ASN A 143 -6.45 8.21 14.17
C ASN A 143 -6.57 7.96 12.64
N ILE A 144 -5.89 8.74 11.81
CA ILE A 144 -5.95 8.55 10.36
C ILE A 144 -5.00 7.43 9.95
N SER A 145 -5.49 6.48 9.17
CA SER A 145 -4.66 5.37 8.71
C SER A 145 -3.70 5.88 7.63
N GLN A 146 -2.43 5.44 7.66
CA GLN A 146 -1.46 5.70 6.59
C GLN A 146 -2.01 5.41 5.17
N TRP A 147 -2.88 4.42 5.02
CA TRP A 147 -3.51 4.08 3.74
C TRP A 147 -4.55 5.10 3.28
N GLU A 148 -5.21 5.77 4.22
CA GLU A 148 -6.20 6.80 3.91
C GLU A 148 -5.50 8.06 3.38
N LEU A 149 -4.37 8.41 4.00
CA LEU A 149 -3.49 9.48 3.54
C LEU A 149 -2.89 9.19 2.15
N ILE A 150 -2.43 7.96 1.91
CA ILE A 150 -1.98 7.50 0.60
C ILE A 150 -3.11 7.62 -0.44
N ASP A 151 -4.32 7.14 -0.13
CA ASP A 151 -5.46 7.19 -1.03
C ASP A 151 -5.83 8.64 -1.40
N GLN A 152 -5.80 9.57 -0.43
CA GLN A 152 -6.04 11.00 -0.67
C GLN A 152 -4.99 11.62 -1.60
N GLN A 153 -3.71 11.32 -1.39
CA GLN A 153 -2.64 11.84 -2.22
C GLN A 153 -2.72 11.28 -3.65
N LEU A 154 -3.05 10.00 -3.81
CA LEU A 154 -3.25 9.39 -5.12
C LEU A 154 -4.42 10.01 -5.87
N GLU A 155 -5.55 10.26 -5.19
CA GLU A 155 -6.71 10.91 -5.82
C GLU A 155 -6.41 12.36 -6.21
N PHE A 156 -5.66 13.09 -5.37
CA PHE A 156 -5.18 14.43 -5.70
C PHE A 156 -4.32 14.42 -6.98
N VAL A 157 -3.30 13.57 -7.04
CA VAL A 157 -2.39 13.47 -8.20
C VAL A 157 -3.14 13.05 -9.47
N LYS A 158 -4.14 12.17 -9.34
CA LYS A 158 -4.99 11.73 -10.44
C LYS A 158 -5.82 12.87 -11.06
N GLY A 159 -6.22 13.85 -10.25
CA GLY A 159 -6.93 15.05 -10.71
C GLY A 159 -6.05 16.12 -11.35
N GLN A 160 -4.72 15.94 -11.38
CA GLN A 160 -3.79 16.92 -11.92
C GLN A 160 -3.55 16.77 -13.43
N SER A 161 -2.97 17.81 -14.03
CA SER A 161 -2.54 17.81 -15.43
C SER A 161 -1.49 16.74 -15.71
N ASP A 162 -1.37 16.32 -16.97
CA ASP A 162 -0.36 15.33 -17.37
C ASP A 162 1.06 15.83 -17.12
N LEU A 163 1.33 17.12 -17.35
CA LEU A 163 2.63 17.72 -17.03
C LEU A 163 2.94 17.61 -15.54
N TYR A 164 1.97 17.91 -14.67
CA TYR A 164 2.15 17.76 -13.23
C TYR A 164 2.48 16.31 -12.87
N ARG A 165 1.72 15.35 -13.41
CA ARG A 165 1.92 13.92 -13.13
C ARG A 165 3.29 13.43 -13.60
N ILE A 166 3.78 13.92 -14.74
CA ILE A 166 5.12 13.62 -15.26
C ILE A 166 6.21 14.18 -14.33
N VAL A 167 6.11 15.46 -13.96
CA VAL A 167 7.08 16.11 -13.06
C VAL A 167 7.07 15.44 -11.69
N TYR A 168 5.88 15.18 -11.14
CA TYR A 168 5.70 14.49 -9.87
C TYR A 168 6.37 13.11 -9.87
N SER A 169 6.18 12.34 -10.94
CA SER A 169 6.79 11.01 -11.09
C SER A 169 8.32 11.09 -11.07
N ARG A 170 8.91 12.06 -11.79
CA ARG A 170 10.36 12.29 -11.82
C ARG A 170 10.91 12.69 -10.45
N VAL A 171 10.20 13.56 -9.73
CA VAL A 171 10.60 13.99 -8.38
C VAL A 171 10.57 12.81 -7.40
N VAL A 172 9.50 12.01 -7.42
CA VAL A 172 9.39 10.80 -6.60
C VAL A 172 10.56 9.85 -6.85
N GLU A 173 10.87 9.57 -8.12
CA GLU A 173 11.99 8.68 -8.48
C GLU A 173 13.34 9.25 -8.07
N ALA A 174 13.55 10.55 -8.23
CA ALA A 174 14.80 11.22 -7.84
C ALA A 174 15.03 11.13 -6.33
N ILE A 175 14.02 11.47 -5.52
CA ILE A 175 14.10 11.41 -4.05
C ILE A 175 14.31 9.97 -3.58
N ASP A 176 13.58 9.01 -4.14
CA ASP A 176 13.72 7.61 -3.78
C ASP A 176 15.13 7.07 -4.07
N LYS A 177 15.70 7.43 -5.22
CA LYS A 177 17.08 7.09 -5.59
C LYS A 177 18.12 7.80 -4.72
N GLU A 178 17.85 9.04 -4.30
CA GLU A 178 18.74 9.79 -3.42
C GLU A 178 18.81 9.16 -2.01
N LEU A 179 17.70 8.65 -1.50
CA LEU A 179 17.62 8.16 -0.12
C LEU A 179 17.98 6.67 0.03
N PHE A 180 17.80 5.85 -1.00
CA PHE A 180 17.88 4.38 -0.89
C PHE A 180 18.82 3.75 -1.92
N GLY A 181 19.33 2.55 -1.61
CA GLY A 181 20.11 1.76 -2.56
C GLY A 181 21.63 1.95 -2.52
N HIS A 182 22.16 2.71 -1.57
CA HIS A 182 23.59 3.05 -1.49
C HIS A 182 24.46 2.00 -0.78
N GLY A 183 23.95 0.78 -0.58
CA GLY A 183 24.67 -0.28 0.13
C GLY A 183 24.80 -0.07 1.64
N MET A 184 24.15 0.95 2.20
CA MET A 184 24.20 1.32 3.61
C MET A 184 22.94 0.89 4.37
N LYS A 185 23.04 0.77 5.70
CA LYS A 185 21.85 0.65 6.56
C LYS A 185 21.14 2.00 6.63
N PHE A 186 19.84 1.98 6.94
CA PHE A 186 19.04 3.21 6.98
C PHE A 186 19.55 4.23 8.01
N GLU A 187 20.09 3.76 9.15
CA GLU A 187 20.61 4.63 10.22
C GLU A 187 21.92 5.35 9.82
N ASP A 188 22.71 4.77 8.92
CA ASP A 188 23.99 5.34 8.48
C ASP A 188 23.82 6.47 7.45
N ASN A 189 22.62 6.60 6.86
CA ASN A 189 22.26 7.65 5.89
C ASN A 189 21.49 8.84 6.52
N GLY A 190 21.29 8.84 7.85
CA GLY A 190 20.65 9.96 8.53
C GLY A 190 21.55 11.21 8.56
N PRO A 191 21.00 12.44 8.51
CA PRO A 191 21.80 13.64 8.73
C PRO A 191 22.49 13.53 10.09
N GLN A 192 23.82 13.60 10.09
CA GLN A 192 24.61 13.55 11.32
C GLN A 192 24.10 14.64 12.26
N ARG A 193 23.53 14.24 13.41
CA ARG A 193 23.23 15.20 14.47
C ARG A 193 24.56 15.73 14.98
N HIS A 194 24.89 16.97 14.62
CA HIS A 194 26.00 17.66 15.24
C HIS A 194 25.79 17.70 16.77
N PRO A 195 26.77 17.27 17.58
CA PRO A 195 26.70 17.46 19.01
C PRO A 195 26.71 18.96 19.28
N GLY A 196 25.70 19.45 19.99
CA GLY A 196 25.67 20.85 20.43
C GLY A 196 26.87 21.17 21.33
N PRO A 197 27.34 22.42 21.35
CA PRO A 197 28.49 22.80 22.15
C PRO A 197 28.17 22.68 23.65
N ASN A 198 29.17 22.20 24.41
CA ASN A 198 29.17 22.12 25.88
C ASN A 198 28.98 23.48 26.54
#